data_AF-A0A2L2WSQ0-F1
#
_entry.id   AF-A0A2L2WSQ0-F1
#
_cell.length_a   1.000
_cell.length_b   1.000
_cell.length_c   1.000
_cell.angle_alpha   90.00
_cell.angle_beta   90.00
_cell.angle_gamma   90.00
#
_symmetry.space_group_name_H-M   'P 1'
#
loop_
_entity.id
_entity.type
_entity.pdbx_description
1 polymer ?
#
loop_
_entity_poly.entity_id
_entity_poly.type
_entity_poly.pdbx_seq_one_letter_code
_entity_poly.pdbx_strand_id
1 'polypeptide(L)'
;MNQYIRTEVVKAEPMTYEEAYQNGLIPENAYIEEYNDTPGYHIIHIDGYRNWKPKNVFDEEFEVVEGMTFGWAIKALKAGKKVTRKGWNGKGMFLWLKPAATVKAEWCKDPMLKGLAEANGGEIEALGTICMFTAQKQILSGWLASQTDMLSEDWEIVTE
;
A
#
# COMPACT_ATOMS: atom_id res chain seq x y z
N MET A 1 -6.67 29.47 10.59
CA MET A 1 -7.20 28.10 10.74
C MET A 1 -6.41 27.21 9.81
N ASN A 2 -5.97 26.06 10.30
CA ASN A 2 -5.24 25.09 9.50
C ASN A 2 -6.11 23.86 9.33
N GLN A 3 -6.10 23.30 8.12
CA GLN A 3 -6.74 22.01 7.83
C GLN A 3 -5.67 20.93 7.93
N TYR A 4 -6.03 19.80 8.54
CA TYR A 4 -5.17 18.63 8.68
C TYR A 4 -5.95 17.41 8.18
N ILE A 5 -5.29 16.54 7.41
CA ILE A 5 -5.85 15.29 6.90
C ILE A 5 -4.98 14.15 7.44
N ARG A 6 -5.60 13.13 8.01
CA ARG A 6 -4.93 11.90 8.48
C ARG A 6 -5.63 10.72 7.83
N THR A 7 -4.86 9.90 7.13
CA THR A 7 -5.30 8.60 6.61
C THR A 7 -4.51 7.54 7.36
N GLU A 8 -5.20 6.62 8.03
CA GLU A 8 -4.57 5.55 8.81
C GLU A 8 -5.12 4.18 8.43
N VAL A 9 -4.27 3.16 8.55
CA VAL A 9 -4.69 1.76 8.47
C VAL A 9 -4.41 1.12 9.82
N VAL A 10 -5.42 0.45 10.34
CA VAL A 10 -5.41 -0.21 11.64
C VAL A 10 -5.74 -1.69 11.46
N LYS A 11 -5.34 -2.51 12.43
CA LYS A 11 -5.94 -3.83 12.60
C LYS A 11 -7.06 -3.72 13.60
N ALA A 12 -8.19 -4.36 13.34
CA ALA A 12 -9.31 -4.37 14.24
C ALA A 12 -9.88 -5.78 14.41
N GLU A 13 -10.25 -6.13 15.62
CA GLU A 13 -10.93 -7.37 15.95
C GLU A 13 -12.12 -7.08 16.89
N PRO A 14 -13.23 -7.85 16.80
CA PRO A 14 -14.35 -7.67 17.70
C PRO A 14 -13.93 -7.82 19.16
N MET A 15 -14.39 -6.92 20.02
CA MET A 15 -14.15 -6.94 21.46
C MET A 15 -15.32 -6.24 22.17
N THR A 16 -15.85 -6.83 23.22
CA THR A 16 -16.87 -6.21 24.08
C THR A 16 -16.27 -5.11 24.96
N TYR A 17 -17.12 -4.24 25.51
CA TYR A 17 -16.69 -3.17 26.41
C TYR A 17 -16.07 -3.73 27.70
N GLU A 18 -16.61 -4.82 28.25
CA GLU A 18 -16.03 -5.49 29.42
C GLU A 18 -14.63 -6.04 29.12
N GLU A 19 -14.46 -6.75 28.00
CA GLU A 19 -13.14 -7.25 27.59
C GLU A 19 -12.15 -6.09 27.38
N ALA A 20 -12.59 -4.97 26.82
CA ALA A 20 -11.75 -3.79 26.63
C ALA A 20 -11.26 -3.21 27.97
N TYR A 21 -12.13 -3.17 28.98
CA TYR A 21 -11.76 -2.78 30.35
C TYR A 21 -10.78 -3.78 30.99
N GLN A 22 -11.04 -5.09 30.89
CA GLN A 22 -10.14 -6.12 31.40
C GLN A 22 -8.74 -6.07 30.75
N ASN A 23 -8.65 -5.62 29.49
CA ASN A 23 -7.40 -5.42 28.76
C ASN A 23 -6.75 -4.04 28.99
N GLY A 24 -7.30 -3.21 29.89
CA GLY A 24 -6.77 -1.88 30.23
C GLY A 24 -6.93 -0.83 29.13
N LEU A 25 -7.81 -1.07 28.14
CA LEU A 25 -8.14 -0.10 27.09
C LEU A 25 -9.15 0.95 27.56
N ILE A 26 -9.88 0.64 28.65
CA ILE A 26 -10.82 1.53 29.32
C ILE A 26 -10.32 1.73 30.75
N PRO A 27 -10.08 2.97 31.19
CA PRO A 27 -9.63 3.22 32.55
C PRO A 27 -10.77 3.02 33.55
N GLU A 28 -10.43 2.60 34.78
CA GLU A 28 -11.36 2.33 35.89
C GLU A 28 -12.43 3.44 36.08
N ASN A 29 -12.00 4.69 36.02
CA ASN A 29 -12.87 5.85 36.24
C ASN A 29 -13.82 6.16 35.07
N ALA A 30 -13.67 5.47 33.94
CA ALA A 30 -14.55 5.58 32.78
C ALA A 30 -15.40 4.32 32.56
N TYR A 31 -15.22 3.28 33.39
CA TYR A 31 -15.94 2.01 33.27
C TYR A 31 -17.37 2.11 33.81
N ILE A 32 -18.33 1.60 33.05
CA ILE A 32 -19.75 1.55 33.40
C ILE A 32 -20.26 0.12 33.13
N GLU A 33 -20.62 -0.60 34.19
CA GLU A 33 -21.02 -2.02 34.16
C GLU A 33 -22.23 -2.28 33.25
N GLU A 34 -23.16 -1.32 33.14
CA GLU A 34 -24.33 -1.42 32.25
C GLU A 34 -23.95 -1.57 30.76
N TYR A 35 -22.72 -1.24 30.39
CA TYR A 35 -22.23 -1.30 29.01
C TYR A 35 -21.44 -2.56 28.68
N ASN A 36 -21.28 -3.52 29.61
CA ASN A 36 -20.42 -4.70 29.43
C ASN A 36 -20.60 -5.41 28.09
N ASP A 37 -21.86 -5.68 27.71
CA ASP A 37 -22.21 -6.39 26.48
C ASP A 37 -22.14 -5.53 25.22
N THR A 38 -21.74 -4.26 25.33
CA THR A 38 -21.68 -3.34 24.17
C THR A 38 -20.64 -3.84 23.18
N PRO A 39 -21.04 -4.16 21.93
CA PRO A 39 -20.10 -4.61 20.92
C PRO A 39 -19.21 -3.46 20.47
N GLY A 40 -17.94 -3.77 20.22
CA GLY A 40 -16.99 -2.84 19.65
C GLY A 40 -15.82 -3.56 19.02
N TYR A 41 -14.76 -2.79 18.79
CA TYR A 41 -13.54 -3.28 18.18
C TYR A 41 -12.33 -2.82 18.99
N HIS A 42 -11.44 -3.77 19.26
CA HIS A 42 -10.07 -3.47 19.65
C HIS A 42 -9.28 -3.09 18.40
N ILE A 43 -8.63 -1.94 18.45
CA ILE A 43 -7.93 -1.34 17.33
C ILE A 43 -6.45 -1.25 17.67
N ILE A 44 -5.62 -1.78 16.78
CA ILE A 44 -4.16 -1.76 16.89
C ILE A 44 -3.59 -0.93 15.74
N HIS A 45 -2.93 0.16 16.10
CA HIS A 45 -2.25 1.08 15.19
C HIS A 45 -0.87 0.53 14.81
N ILE A 46 -0.31 1.03 13.71
CA ILE A 46 1.00 0.58 13.18
C ILE A 46 2.15 0.83 14.16
N ASP A 47 2.08 1.93 14.93
CA ASP A 47 3.05 2.27 15.97
C ASP A 47 2.87 1.42 17.26
N GLY A 48 1.90 0.51 17.27
CA GLY A 48 1.58 -0.33 18.40
C GLY A 48 0.64 0.33 19.42
N TYR A 49 0.21 1.57 19.19
CA TYR A 49 -0.84 2.20 19.99
C TYR A 49 -2.13 1.38 19.88
N ARG A 50 -2.85 1.25 20.98
CA ARG A 50 -4.07 0.44 21.07
C ARG A 50 -5.19 1.27 21.67
N ASN A 51 -6.40 1.10 21.13
CA ASN A 51 -7.61 1.64 21.71
C ASN A 51 -8.81 0.75 21.38
N TRP A 52 -9.96 1.08 21.96
CA TRP A 52 -11.22 0.42 21.69
C TRP A 52 -12.27 1.45 21.24
N LYS A 53 -13.15 1.06 20.31
CA LYS A 53 -14.30 1.88 19.91
C LYS A 53 -15.59 1.06 19.91
N PRO A 54 -16.73 1.66 20.32
CA PRO A 54 -18.04 1.05 20.11
C PRO A 54 -18.27 0.73 18.63
N LYS A 55 -19.01 -0.33 18.34
CA LYS A 55 -19.22 -0.83 16.98
C LYS A 55 -19.77 0.24 16.04
N ASN A 56 -20.78 0.98 16.45
CA ASN A 56 -21.38 2.03 15.62
C ASN A 56 -20.37 3.13 15.25
N VAL A 57 -19.51 3.54 16.19
CA VAL A 57 -18.47 4.54 15.94
C VAL A 57 -17.38 3.97 15.05
N PHE A 58 -17.01 2.70 15.27
CA PHE A 58 -16.03 2.03 14.42
C PHE A 58 -16.53 1.90 12.98
N ASP A 59 -17.75 1.41 12.79
CA ASP A 59 -18.32 1.21 11.45
C ASP A 59 -18.56 2.53 10.70
N GLU A 60 -18.74 3.67 11.40
CA GLU A 60 -18.84 5.00 10.79
C GLU A 60 -17.48 5.58 10.36
N GLU A 61 -16.42 5.24 11.09
CA GLU A 61 -15.07 5.79 10.87
C GLU A 61 -14.16 4.89 10.03
N PHE A 62 -14.42 3.59 10.00
CA PHE A 62 -13.55 2.59 9.39
C PHE A 62 -14.33 1.71 8.41
N GLU A 63 -13.73 1.51 7.24
CA GLU A 63 -14.19 0.55 6.25
C GLU A 63 -13.19 -0.61 6.18
N VAL A 64 -13.72 -1.83 5.97
CA VAL A 64 -12.87 -3.00 5.75
C VAL A 64 -12.20 -2.84 4.39
N VAL A 65 -10.87 -2.73 4.39
CA VAL A 65 -10.10 -2.74 3.15
C VAL A 65 -9.82 -4.21 2.78
N GLU A 66 -10.45 -4.70 1.71
CA GLU A 66 -10.27 -6.08 1.20
C GLU A 66 -8.93 -6.29 0.46
N GLY A 67 -8.10 -5.25 0.39
CA GLY A 67 -6.80 -5.23 -0.27
C GLY A 67 -5.94 -4.06 0.21
N MET A 68 -4.84 -3.80 -0.49
CA MET A 68 -4.02 -2.63 -0.26
C MET A 68 -4.54 -1.44 -1.08
N THR A 69 -4.47 -0.23 -0.54
CA THR A 69 -4.64 0.99 -1.33
C THR A 69 -3.46 1.20 -2.27
N PHE A 70 -3.61 2.09 -3.26
CA PHE A 70 -2.49 2.48 -4.12
C PHE A 70 -1.26 2.98 -3.34
N GLY A 71 -1.47 3.74 -2.25
CA GLY A 71 -0.37 4.22 -1.41
C GLY A 71 0.42 3.08 -0.75
N TRP A 72 -0.26 2.01 -0.33
CA TRP A 72 0.38 0.79 0.18
C TRP A 72 1.10 0.02 -0.93
N ALA A 73 0.52 -0.06 -2.12
CA ALA A 73 1.18 -0.65 -3.28
C ALA A 73 2.51 0.07 -3.60
N ILE A 74 2.55 1.40 -3.55
CA ILE A 74 3.77 2.19 -3.71
C ILE A 74 4.80 1.90 -2.60
N LYS A 75 4.37 1.79 -1.34
CA LYS A 75 5.26 1.41 -0.23
C LYS A 75 5.87 0.02 -0.44
N ALA A 76 5.06 -0.95 -0.86
CA ALA A 76 5.51 -2.30 -1.16
C ALA A 76 6.50 -2.33 -2.33
N LEU A 77 6.24 -1.57 -3.40
CA LEU A 77 7.17 -1.39 -4.52
C LEU A 77 8.51 -0.82 -4.08
N LYS A 78 8.51 0.22 -3.23
CA LYS A 78 9.73 0.80 -2.64
C LYS A 78 10.49 -0.21 -1.76
N ALA A 79 9.78 -1.15 -1.14
CA ALA A 79 10.37 -2.27 -0.39
C ALA A 79 10.83 -3.44 -1.29
N GLY A 80 10.85 -3.27 -2.62
CA GLY A 80 11.31 -4.28 -3.58
C GLY A 80 10.31 -5.41 -3.83
N LYS A 81 9.06 -5.27 -3.37
CA LYS A 81 8.00 -6.26 -3.61
C LYS A 81 7.37 -6.06 -4.98
N LYS A 82 6.86 -7.15 -5.55
CA LYS A 82 5.98 -7.11 -6.73
C LYS A 82 4.54 -6.88 -6.26
N VAL A 83 3.77 -6.08 -6.98
CA VAL A 83 2.35 -5.84 -6.66
C VAL A 83 1.45 -6.07 -7.87
N THR A 84 0.21 -6.45 -7.64
CA THR A 84 -0.83 -6.64 -8.66
C THR A 84 -2.14 -6.07 -8.16
N ARG A 85 -3.13 -5.94 -9.04
CA ARG A 85 -4.52 -5.67 -8.69
C ARG A 85 -5.38 -6.90 -8.95
N LYS A 86 -6.37 -7.16 -8.09
CA LYS A 86 -7.38 -8.20 -8.33
C LYS A 86 -8.19 -7.92 -9.60
N GLY A 87 -8.51 -6.65 -9.86
CA GLY A 87 -9.35 -6.20 -10.95
C GLY A 87 -8.65 -6.05 -12.31
N TRP A 88 -7.39 -6.47 -12.46
CA TRP A 88 -6.73 -6.42 -13.76
C TRP A 88 -7.19 -7.54 -14.70
N ASN A 89 -7.38 -7.18 -15.98
CA ASN A 89 -7.93 -8.05 -17.03
C ASN A 89 -6.96 -9.15 -17.53
N GLY A 90 -5.98 -9.57 -16.73
CA GLY A 90 -4.98 -10.54 -17.14
C GLY A 90 -4.30 -11.25 -15.99
N LYS A 91 -4.28 -12.58 -16.04
CA LYS A 91 -3.59 -13.40 -15.05
C LYS A 91 -2.08 -13.20 -15.14
N GLY A 92 -1.42 -13.07 -14.00
CA GLY A 92 0.04 -12.96 -13.91
C GLY A 92 0.60 -11.58 -14.26
N MET A 93 -0.25 -10.55 -14.35
CA MET A 93 0.21 -9.16 -14.43
C MET A 93 0.80 -8.73 -13.08
N PHE A 94 1.89 -7.96 -13.10
CA PHE A 94 2.44 -7.37 -11.88
C PHE A 94 3.30 -6.14 -12.18
N LEU A 95 3.43 -5.26 -11.19
CA LEU A 95 4.40 -4.17 -11.16
C LEU A 95 5.61 -4.57 -10.34
N TRP A 96 6.75 -3.99 -10.70
CA TRP A 96 7.92 -3.91 -9.84
C TRP A 96 8.63 -2.57 -10.01
N LEU A 97 9.37 -2.15 -8.99
CA LEU A 97 10.21 -0.97 -9.07
C LEU A 97 11.60 -1.40 -9.58
N LYS A 98 11.91 -1.07 -10.83
CA LYS A 98 13.26 -1.21 -11.36
C LYS A 98 14.13 -0.09 -10.75
N PRO A 99 15.27 -0.40 -10.12
CA PRO A 99 16.14 0.63 -9.56
C PRO A 99 16.79 1.48 -10.66
N ALA A 100 17.26 2.66 -10.25
CA ALA A 100 18.15 3.46 -11.07
C ALA A 100 19.42 2.65 -11.37
N ALA A 101 19.99 2.84 -12.56
CA ALA A 101 21.18 2.14 -12.98
C ALA A 101 21.95 2.95 -14.03
N THR A 102 23.27 2.83 -14.01
CA THR A 102 24.12 3.31 -15.09
C THR A 102 23.96 2.40 -16.31
N VAL A 103 23.53 2.96 -17.43
CA VAL A 103 23.37 2.26 -18.71
C VAL A 103 24.59 2.56 -19.58
N LYS A 104 25.34 1.52 -19.93
CA LYS A 104 26.49 1.66 -20.82
C LYS A 104 26.05 1.65 -22.28
N ALA A 105 26.74 2.42 -23.13
CA ALA A 105 26.50 2.46 -24.57
C ALA A 105 26.57 1.07 -25.22
N GLU A 106 27.44 0.18 -24.71
CA GLU A 106 27.58 -1.21 -25.18
C GLU A 106 26.33 -2.08 -24.89
N TRP A 107 25.49 -1.71 -23.93
CA TRP A 107 24.23 -2.40 -23.62
C TRP A 107 23.07 -1.90 -24.48
N CYS A 108 23.21 -0.72 -25.08
CA CYS A 108 22.17 -0.05 -25.84
C CYS A 108 22.01 -0.66 -27.24
N LYS A 109 20.85 -1.27 -27.50
CA LYS A 109 20.46 -1.71 -28.85
C LYS A 109 19.72 -0.63 -29.63
N ASP A 110 19.13 0.34 -28.94
CA ASP A 110 18.48 1.49 -29.55
C ASP A 110 19.53 2.53 -29.99
N PRO A 111 19.57 2.93 -31.28
CA PRO A 111 20.59 3.87 -31.78
C PRO A 111 20.57 5.23 -31.10
N MET A 112 19.40 5.75 -30.72
CA MET A 112 19.29 7.05 -30.05
C MET A 112 19.89 6.98 -28.65
N LEU A 113 19.48 5.99 -27.84
CA LEU A 113 19.99 5.80 -26.50
C LEU A 113 21.50 5.51 -26.49
N LYS A 114 21.98 4.74 -27.47
CA LYS A 114 23.41 4.49 -27.66
C LYS A 114 24.17 5.79 -27.92
N GLY A 115 23.70 6.61 -28.87
CA GLY A 115 24.32 7.89 -29.19
C GLY A 115 24.33 8.87 -28.00
N LEU A 116 23.26 8.90 -27.20
CA LEU A 116 23.21 9.69 -25.97
C LEU A 116 24.25 9.23 -24.94
N ALA A 117 24.38 7.91 -24.73
CA ALA A 117 25.37 7.36 -23.81
C ALA A 117 26.81 7.60 -24.31
N GLU A 118 27.09 7.45 -25.61
CA GLU A 118 28.40 7.74 -26.21
C GLU A 118 28.78 9.22 -26.06
N ALA A 119 27.83 10.14 -26.32
CA ALA A 119 28.02 11.57 -26.12
C ALA A 119 28.27 11.94 -24.64
N ASN A 120 27.78 11.11 -23.71
CA ASN A 120 27.95 11.29 -22.26
C ASN A 120 29.15 10.51 -21.69
N GLY A 121 30.15 10.19 -22.51
CA GLY A 121 31.38 9.52 -22.06
C GLY A 121 31.29 7.99 -22.01
N GLY A 122 30.31 7.39 -22.70
CA GLY A 122 30.15 5.95 -22.84
C GLY A 122 29.09 5.33 -21.94
N GLU A 123 28.49 6.10 -21.04
CA GLU A 123 27.42 5.67 -20.15
C GLU A 123 26.47 6.82 -19.79
N ILE A 124 25.24 6.48 -19.40
CA ILE A 124 24.23 7.44 -18.97
C ILE A 124 23.43 6.89 -17.80
N GLU A 125 23.08 7.76 -16.84
CA GLU A 125 22.25 7.36 -15.71
C GLU A 125 20.79 7.20 -16.13
N ALA A 126 20.22 6.01 -15.92
CA ALA A 126 18.80 5.77 -16.07
C ALA A 126 18.12 5.78 -14.68
N LEU A 127 17.10 6.61 -14.53
CA LEU A 127 16.34 6.72 -13.28
C LEU A 127 15.55 5.43 -12.98
N GLY A 128 15.25 5.24 -11.69
CA GLY A 128 14.34 4.17 -11.26
C GLY A 128 12.95 4.38 -11.84
N THR A 129 12.30 3.29 -12.21
CA THR A 129 11.00 3.34 -12.88
C THR A 129 10.12 2.17 -12.47
N ILE A 130 8.82 2.40 -12.36
CA ILE A 130 7.87 1.31 -12.18
C ILE A 130 7.70 0.63 -13.54
N CYS A 131 7.95 -0.65 -13.58
CA CYS A 131 7.73 -1.49 -14.75
C CYS A 131 6.52 -2.39 -14.52
N MET A 132 5.85 -2.78 -15.61
CA MET A 132 4.78 -3.76 -15.59
C MET A 132 5.17 -4.97 -16.45
N PHE A 133 4.86 -6.17 -15.95
CA PHE A 133 4.80 -7.38 -16.74
C PHE A 133 3.35 -7.57 -17.18
N THR A 134 3.10 -7.53 -18.49
CA THR A 134 1.75 -7.57 -19.04
C THR A 134 1.24 -9.00 -19.13
N ALA A 135 -0.08 -9.15 -19.34
CA ALA A 135 -0.71 -10.45 -19.55
C ALA A 135 -0.15 -11.18 -20.79
N GLN A 136 0.37 -10.42 -21.76
CA GLN A 136 1.01 -10.93 -22.98
C GLN A 136 2.49 -11.30 -22.77
N LYS A 137 2.97 -11.32 -21.51
CA LYS A 137 4.36 -11.59 -21.15
C LYS A 137 5.36 -10.59 -21.74
N GLN A 138 4.95 -9.33 -21.83
CA GLN A 138 5.79 -8.23 -22.30
C GLN A 138 6.16 -7.32 -21.13
N ILE A 139 7.27 -6.58 -21.28
CA ILE A 139 7.71 -5.60 -20.29
C ILE A 139 7.31 -4.21 -20.77
N LEU A 140 6.48 -3.53 -19.99
CA LEU A 140 6.25 -2.09 -20.12
C LEU A 140 7.16 -1.37 -19.12
N SER A 141 8.14 -0.61 -19.63
CA SER A 141 8.99 0.26 -18.81
C SER A 141 8.38 1.65 -18.71
N GLY A 142 8.30 2.22 -17.51
CA GLY A 142 7.59 3.48 -17.30
C GLY A 142 6.07 3.30 -17.27
N TRP A 143 5.59 2.40 -16.42
CA TRP A 143 4.16 2.20 -16.19
C TRP A 143 3.52 3.49 -15.66
N LEU A 144 2.44 3.91 -16.32
CA LEU A 144 1.64 5.06 -15.94
C LEU A 144 0.39 4.59 -15.19
N ALA A 145 0.23 5.04 -13.94
CA ALA A 145 -0.97 4.76 -13.17
C ALA A 145 -2.16 5.51 -13.75
N SER A 146 -3.25 4.79 -14.05
CA SER A 146 -4.52 5.43 -14.39
C SER A 146 -5.21 6.00 -13.14
N GLN A 147 -6.22 6.86 -13.34
CA GLN A 147 -7.08 7.31 -12.23
C GLN A 147 -7.72 6.12 -11.51
N THR A 148 -8.15 5.10 -12.26
CA THR A 148 -8.70 3.88 -11.68
C THR A 148 -7.66 3.18 -10.81
N ASP A 149 -6.42 3.03 -11.28
CA ASP A 149 -5.35 2.39 -10.49
C ASP A 149 -5.07 3.13 -9.19
N MET A 150 -5.01 4.47 -9.25
CA MET A 150 -4.71 5.31 -8.09
C MET A 150 -5.83 5.31 -7.04
N LEU A 151 -7.09 5.17 -7.48
CA LEU A 151 -8.26 5.17 -6.60
C LEU A 151 -8.72 3.76 -6.18
N SER A 152 -8.00 2.72 -6.59
CA SER A 152 -8.37 1.35 -6.26
C SER A 152 -7.74 0.87 -4.95
N GLU A 153 -8.46 -0.03 -4.30
CA GLU A 153 -8.12 -0.60 -2.99
C GLU A 153 -7.98 -2.13 -3.03
N ASP A 154 -7.83 -2.66 -4.25
CA ASP A 154 -7.71 -4.09 -4.54
C ASP A 154 -6.26 -4.51 -4.86
N TRP A 155 -5.28 -3.74 -4.39
CA TRP A 155 -3.87 -4.06 -4.61
C TRP A 155 -3.40 -5.20 -3.70
N GLU A 156 -2.48 -6.02 -4.20
CA GLU A 156 -1.94 -7.18 -3.49
C GLU A 156 -0.44 -7.30 -3.75
N ILE A 157 0.30 -7.84 -2.78
CA ILE A 157 1.68 -8.27 -3.00
C ILE A 157 1.64 -9.62 -3.72
N VAL A 158 2.39 -9.76 -4.81
CA VAL A 158 2.54 -11.05 -5.48
C VAL A 158 3.44 -11.93 -4.60
N THR A 159 2.86 -13.00 -4.04
CA THR A 159 3.59 -14.08 -3.40
C THR A 159 4.10 -15.06 -4.47
N GLU A 160 5.35 -15.50 -4.35
CA GLU A 160 5.94 -16.49 -5.26
C GLU A 160 5.39 -17.91 -5.01
#